data_AF-A0A849RWY7-F1
#
_entry.id   AF-A0A849RWY7-F1
#
_cell.length_a   1.000
_cell.length_b   1.000
_cell.length_c   1.000
_cell.angle_alpha   90.00
_cell.angle_beta   90.00
_cell.angle_gamma   90.00
#
_symmetry.space_group_name_H-M   'P 1'
#
loop_
_entity.id
_entity.type
_entity.pdbx_description
1 polymer ?
#
loop_
_entity_poly.entity_id
_entity_poly.type
_entity_poly.pdbx_seq_one_letter_code
_entity_poly.pdbx_strand_id
1 'polypeptide(L)' 'MATIKFDTRKFLKILQEAGFDQKQAEGLTEAMRAAIEESELVTKKDLQIELAPI' A
#
# COMPACT_ATOMS: atom_id res chain seq x y z
N MET A 1 -0.39 -13.28 -11.27
CA MET A 1 0.09 -12.24 -10.32
C MET A 1 -1.12 -11.78 -9.53
N ALA A 2 -1.09 -11.80 -8.20
CA ALA A 2 -2.16 -11.22 -7.40
C ALA A 2 -1.95 -9.70 -7.38
N THR A 3 -2.85 -8.93 -8.00
CA THR A 3 -2.81 -7.47 -7.95
C THR A 3 -3.22 -7.04 -6.55
N ILE A 4 -2.27 -6.56 -5.75
CA ILE A 4 -2.59 -5.85 -4.52
C ILE A 4 -3.22 -4.52 -4.96
N LYS A 5 -4.53 -4.34 -4.75
CA LYS A 5 -5.24 -3.10 -5.09
C LYS A 5 -5.32 -2.21 -3.86
N PHE A 6 -4.74 -1.01 -3.96
CA PHE A 6 -4.93 0.03 -2.97
C PHE A 6 -6.29 0.72 -3.19
N ASP A 7 -7.25 0.47 -2.30
CA ASP A 7 -8.57 1.12 -2.35
C ASP A 7 -8.51 2.49 -1.66
N THR A 8 -8.28 3.51 -2.48
CA THR A 8 -8.21 4.92 -2.08
C THR A 8 -9.47 5.40 -1.38
N ARG A 9 -10.67 4.92 -1.77
CA ARG A 9 -11.92 5.36 -1.14
C ARG A 9 -12.06 4.76 0.26
N LYS A 10 -11.74 3.48 0.40
CA LYS A 10 -11.74 2.81 1.70
C LYS A 10 -10.70 3.44 2.64
N PHE A 11 -9.52 3.75 2.12
CA PHE A 11 -8.45 4.38 2.90
C PHE A 11 -8.84 5.78 3.39
N LEU A 12 -9.35 6.64 2.50
CA LEU A 12 -9.87 7.97 2.88
C LEU A 12 -10.95 7.89 3.95
N LYS A 13 -11.90 6.96 3.80
CA LYS A 13 -12.98 6.77 4.77
C LYS A 13 -12.45 6.42 6.16
N ILE A 14 -11.46 5.53 6.25
CA ILE A 14 -10.83 5.16 7.53
C ILE A 14 -10.14 6.37 8.18
N LEU A 15 -9.46 7.20 7.39
CA LEU A 15 -8.80 8.41 7.91
C LEU A 15 -9.82 9.43 8.43
N GLN A 16 -10.91 9.64 7.70
CA GLN A 16 -12.00 10.51 8.14
C GLN A 16 -12.67 9.98 9.41
N GLU A 17 -12.92 8.67 9.51
CA GLU A 17 -13.44 8.03 10.72
C GLU A 17 -12.46 8.13 11.91
N ALA A 18 -11.15 8.20 11.63
CA ALA A 18 -10.11 8.45 12.62
C ALA A 18 -9.96 9.94 13.00
N GLY A 19 -10.78 10.84 12.45
CA GLY A 19 -10.79 12.27 12.78
C GLY A 19 -9.84 13.13 11.97
N PHE A 20 -9.28 12.62 10.87
CA PHE A 20 -8.48 13.42 9.95
C PHE A 20 -9.40 14.34 9.15
N ASP A 21 -8.98 15.59 8.98
CA ASP A 21 -9.66 16.48 8.06
C ASP A 21 -9.45 16.02 6.61
N GLN A 22 -10.27 16.54 5.68
CA GLN A 22 -10.22 16.09 4.29
C GLN A 22 -8.86 16.32 3.63
N LYS A 23 -8.17 17.44 3.92
CA LYS A 23 -6.86 17.74 3.34
C LYS A 23 -5.79 16.79 3.87
N GLN A 24 -5.82 16.49 5.17
CA GLN A 24 -4.91 15.54 5.80
C GLN A 24 -5.14 14.13 5.25
N ALA A 25 -6.40 13.72 5.11
CA ALA A 25 -6.77 12.42 4.59
C ALA A 25 -6.31 12.25 3.13
N GLU A 26 -6.58 13.24 2.28
CA GLU A 26 -6.14 13.26 0.88
C GLU A 26 -4.61 13.24 0.76
N GLY A 27 -3.92 14.09 1.52
CA GLY A 27 -2.45 14.13 1.50
C GLY A 27 -1.79 12.82 1.93
N LEU A 28 -2.30 12.20 2.99
CA LEU A 28 -1.78 10.91 3.46
C LEU A 28 -2.10 9.77 2.49
N THR A 29 -3.28 9.83 1.85
CA THR A 29 -3.68 8.84 0.83
C THR A 29 -2.76 8.89 -0.39
N GLU A 30 -2.41 10.09 -0.85
CA GLU A 30 -1.52 10.28 -1.99
C GLU A 30 -0.09 9.84 -1.66
N ALA A 31 0.43 10.22 -0.50
CA ALA A 31 1.75 9.80 -0.04
C ALA A 31 1.87 8.27 0.06
N MET A 32 0.83 7.60 0.59
CA MET A 32 0.80 6.14 0.68
C MET A 32 0.71 5.47 -0.70
N ARG A 33 -0.07 6.03 -1.63
CA ARG A 33 -0.15 5.51 -3.00
C ARG A 33 1.21 5.59 -3.69
N ALA A 34 1.87 6.74 -3.64
CA ALA A 34 3.20 6.93 -4.24
C ALA A 34 4.22 5.94 -3.65
N ALA A 35 4.24 5.76 -2.34
CA ALA A 35 5.14 4.80 -1.69
C ALA A 35 4.89 3.34 -2.12
N ILE A 36 3.64 2.95 -2.36
CA ILE A 36 3.30 1.60 -2.86
C ILE A 36 3.71 1.43 -4.32
N GLU A 37 3.52 2.46 -5.15
CA GLU A 37 3.94 2.46 -6.56
C GLU A 37 5.45 2.42 -6.72
N GLU A 38 6.19 3.10 -5.84
CA GLU A 38 7.66 3.09 -5.81
C GLU A 38 8.24 1.84 -5.15
N SER A 39 7.46 1.11 -4.34
CA SER A 39 7.92 -0.15 -3.76
C SER A 39 7.99 -1.23 -4.84
N GLU A 40 9.20 -1.78 -5.08
CA GLU A 40 9.33 -3.04 -5.80
C GLU A 40 8.66 -4.14 -4.95
N LEU A 41 7.42 -4.46 -5.27
CA LEU A 41 6.65 -5.50 -4.59
C LEU A 41 7.27 -6.87 -4.91
N VAL A 42 8.21 -7.31 -4.08
CA VAL A 42 8.70 -8.70 -4.09
C VAL A 42 7.54 -9.62 -3.74
N THR A 43 7.23 -10.54 -4.65
CA THR A 43 6.15 -11.49 -4.45
C THR A 43 6.61 -12.61 -3.52
N LYS A 44 5.66 -13.29 -2.86
CA LYS A 44 5.99 -14.47 -2.02
C LYS A 44 6.78 -15.56 -2.77
N LYS A 45 6.74 -15.58 -4.11
CA LYS A 45 7.51 -16.52 -4.94
C LYS A 45 8.97 -16.11 -5.05
N ASP A 46 9.28 -14.82 -5.01
CA ASP A 46 10.66 -14.31 -5.10
C ASP A 46 11.43 -14.65 -3.82
N LEU A 47 10.76 -14.58 -2.65
CA LEU A 47 11.32 -15.00 -1.36
C LEU A 47 11.63 -16.50 -1.25
N GLN A 48 11.01 -17.36 -2.08
CA GLN A 48 11.29 -18.80 -2.06
C GLN A 48 12.59 -19.17 -2.77
N ILE A 49 13.09 -18.30 -3.65
CA ILE A 49 14.35 -18.55 -4.39
C ILE A 49 15.56 -18.35 -3.46
N GLU A 50 15.48 -17.45 -2.48
CA GLU A 50 16.60 -17.19 -1.54
C GLU A 50 16.71 -18.22 -0.40
N LEU A 51 15.68 -19.02 -0.15
CA LEU A 51 15.64 -19.99 0.95
C LEU A 51 16.01 -21.42 0.54
N ALA A 52 16.40 -21.65 -0.72
CA ALA A 52 16.95 -22.94 -1.14
C ALA A 52 18.42 -23.05 -0.66
N PRO A 53 18.74 -23.92 0.31
CA PRO A 53 20.12 -24.14 0.68
C PRO A 53 20.85 -24.84 -0.47
N ILE A 54 22.04 -24.34 -0.79
CA ILE A 54 23.02 -24.97 -1.69
C ILE A 54 23.48 -26.31 -1.09
#